data_AF-A0AAV5X0V2-F1
#
_entry.id   AF-A0AAV5X0V2-F1
#
_cell.length_a   1.000
_cell.length_b   1.000
_cell.length_c   1.000
_cell.angle_alpha   90.00
_cell.angle_beta   90.00
_cell.angle_gamma   90.00
#
_symmetry.space_group_name_H-M   'P 1'
#
loop_
_entity.id
_entity.type
_entity.pdbx_description
1 polymer ?
#
loop_
_entity_poly.entity_id
_entity_poly.type
_entity_poly.pdbx_seq_one_letter_code
_entity_poly.pdbx_strand_id
1 'polypeptide(L)' 'QHFPTLATNKIVLLIIFIVAAVVCDTRVSVCDQACGRTYREQRGCCWARGYQRAICTYGNWRGGRMHCGNRLD' A
#
# COMPACT_ATOMS: atom_id res chain seq x y z
N GLN A 1 28.24 -0.23 33.11
CA GLN A 1 26.91 -0.57 32.57
C GLN A 1 26.84 -0.03 31.16
N HIS A 2 26.99 -0.90 30.16
CA HIS A 2 27.00 -0.51 28.74
C HIS A 2 25.55 -0.24 28.35
N PHE A 3 25.18 1.01 28.12
CA PHE A 3 23.83 1.38 27.71
C PHE A 3 23.58 0.86 26.27
N PRO A 4 22.66 -0.09 26.04
CA PRO A 4 22.27 -0.45 24.67
C PRO A 4 21.28 0.58 24.08
N THR A 5 21.24 1.81 24.57
CA THR A 5 20.26 2.83 24.17
C THR A 5 20.45 3.27 22.72
N LEU A 6 21.69 3.28 22.21
CA LEU A 6 21.96 3.66 20.82
C LEU A 6 21.44 2.62 19.81
N ALA A 7 21.51 1.32 20.15
CA ALA A 7 21.00 0.25 19.30
C ALA A 7 19.47 0.20 19.33
N THR A 8 18.88 0.34 20.51
CA THR A 8 17.41 0.34 20.68
C THR A 8 16.74 1.47 19.90
N ASN A 9 17.30 2.69 19.94
CA ASN A 9 16.75 3.82 19.18
C ASN A 9 16.79 3.60 17.66
N LYS A 10 17.85 2.97 17.14
CA LYS A 10 17.96 2.64 15.71
C LYS A 10 16.96 1.58 15.28
N ILE A 11 16.73 0.57 16.13
CA ILE A 11 15.77 -0.50 15.87
C ILE A 11 14.34 0.07 15.83
N VAL A 12 13.99 0.95 16.78
CA VAL A 12 12.68 1.60 16.81
C VAL A 12 12.45 2.44 15.55
N LEU A 13 13.45 3.23 15.12
CA LEU A 13 13.35 4.00 13.88
C LEU A 13 13.18 3.11 12.64
N LEU A 14 13.88 1.98 12.58
CA LEU A 14 13.74 0.97 11.52
C LEU A 14 12.33 0.38 11.47
N ILE A 15 11.78 0.01 12.63
CA ILE A 15 10.42 -0.54 12.73
C ILE A 15 9.39 0.50 12.27
N ILE A 16 9.52 1.76 12.69
CA ILE A 16 8.64 2.84 12.25
C ILE A 16 8.72 3.04 10.73
N PHE A 17 9.92 3.00 10.14
CA PHE A 17 10.10 3.11 8.69
C PHE A 17 9.48 1.94 7.93
N ILE A 18 9.62 0.72 8.43
CA ILE A 18 9.03 -0.47 7.82
C ILE A 18 7.50 -0.40 7.88
N VAL A 19 6.94 -0.01 9.03
CA VAL A 19 5.49 0.17 9.19
C VAL A 19 4.99 1.28 8.26
N ALA A 20 5.69 2.41 8.16
CA ALA A 20 5.33 3.48 7.24
C ALA A 20 5.40 3.05 5.76
N ALA A 21 6.35 2.18 5.39
CA ALA A 21 6.43 1.63 4.04
C ALA A 21 5.27 0.67 3.71
N VAL A 22 4.72 -0.03 4.71
CA VAL A 22 3.54 -0.92 4.56
C VAL A 22 2.24 -0.14 4.33
N VAL A 23 2.23 1.14 4.66
CA VAL A 23 1.07 2.05 4.57
C VAL A 23 0.92 2.67 3.19
N CYS A 24 1.96 2.68 2.36
CA CYS A 24 1.89 3.27 1.04
C CYS A 24 0.93 2.48 0.13
N ASP A 25 0.05 3.21 -0.56
CA ASP A 25 -0.78 2.69 -1.65
C ASP A 25 0.14 2.16 -2.77
N THR A 26 0.37 0.85 -2.77
CA THR A 26 1.21 0.16 -3.75
C THR A 26 0.50 0.04 -5.09
N ARG A 27 1.19 0.36 -6.18
CA ARG A 27 0.63 0.15 -7.52
C ARG A 27 0.57 -1.34 -7.82
N VAL A 28 -0.60 -1.84 -8.15
CA VAL A 28 -0.82 -3.26 -8.50
C VAL A 28 -1.20 -3.34 -9.97
N SER A 29 -0.20 -3.48 -10.83
CA SER A 29 -0.35 -3.45 -12.29
C SER A 29 -1.34 -4.50 -12.82
N VAL A 30 -1.46 -5.67 -12.18
CA VAL A 30 -2.45 -6.68 -12.58
C VAL A 30 -3.89 -6.21 -12.35
N CYS A 31 -4.10 -5.32 -11.38
CA CYS A 31 -5.41 -4.77 -11.08
C CYS A 31 -5.70 -3.50 -11.91
N ASP A 32 -4.75 -3.03 -12.74
CA ASP A 32 -4.97 -1.89 -13.65
C ASP A 32 -6.17 -2.16 -14.59
N GLN A 33 -6.41 -3.43 -14.96
CA GLN A 33 -7.60 -3.83 -15.73
C GLN A 33 -8.91 -3.67 -14.95
N ALA A 34 -8.88 -3.85 -13.62
CA ALA A 34 -10.06 -3.68 -12.76
C ALA A 34 -10.37 -2.18 -12.53
N CYS A 35 -9.40 -1.29 -12.73
CA CYS A 35 -9.59 0.16 -12.61
C CYS A 35 -10.72 0.66 -13.53
N GLY A 36 -10.83 0.11 -14.75
CA GLY A 36 -11.91 0.39 -15.72
C GLY A 36 -13.26 -0.27 -15.41
N ARG A 37 -13.37 -0.97 -14.28
CA ARG A 37 -14.55 -1.78 -13.90
C ARG A 37 -15.24 -1.22 -12.66
N THR A 38 -16.22 -1.96 -12.14
CA THR A 38 -16.99 -1.57 -10.95
C THR A 38 -16.12 -1.49 -9.70
N TYR A 39 -16.54 -0.67 -8.73
CA TYR A 39 -15.85 -0.56 -7.43
C TYR A 39 -15.70 -1.90 -6.70
N ARG A 40 -16.65 -2.84 -6.87
CA ARG A 40 -16.55 -4.19 -6.30
C ARG A 40 -15.41 -4.99 -6.92
N GLU A 41 -15.22 -4.95 -8.23
CA GLU A 41 -14.12 -5.64 -8.92
C GLU A 41 -12.77 -5.03 -8.57
N GLN A 42 -12.70 -3.70 -8.53
CA GLN A 42 -11.54 -2.94 -8.04
C GLN A 42 -11.11 -3.40 -6.65
N ARG A 43 -12.06 -3.38 -5.70
CA ARG A 43 -11.82 -3.80 -4.33
C ARG A 43 -11.49 -5.29 -4.23
N GLY A 44 -12.19 -6.13 -4.98
CA GLY A 44 -11.97 -7.57 -5.03
C GLY A 44 -10.54 -7.93 -5.46
N CYS A 45 -9.98 -7.24 -6.45
CA CYS A 45 -8.61 -7.48 -6.90
C CYS A 45 -7.56 -7.13 -5.83
N CYS A 46 -7.73 -5.98 -5.17
CA CYS A 46 -6.87 -5.57 -4.05
C CYS A 46 -7.04 -6.51 -2.83
N TRP A 47 -8.27 -6.90 -2.51
CA TRP A 47 -8.60 -7.81 -1.40
C TRP A 47 -8.02 -9.21 -1.59
N ALA A 48 -8.09 -9.76 -2.80
CA ALA A 48 -7.49 -11.06 -3.12
C ALA A 48 -5.96 -11.07 -2.92
N ARG A 49 -5.34 -9.88 -2.87
CA ARG A 49 -3.91 -9.69 -2.65
C ARG A 49 -3.56 -9.24 -1.23
N GLY A 50 -4.54 -9.22 -0.32
CA GLY A 50 -4.34 -8.88 1.09
C GLY A 50 -4.43 -7.38 1.41
N TYR A 51 -4.75 -6.53 0.42
CA TYR A 51 -4.98 -5.11 0.66
C TYR A 51 -6.42 -4.86 1.07
N GLN A 52 -6.67 -3.78 1.81
CA GLN A 52 -8.03 -3.43 2.26
C GLN A 52 -8.65 -2.29 1.45
N ARG A 53 -7.81 -1.47 0.82
CA ARG A 53 -8.17 -0.28 0.05
C ARG A 53 -7.80 -0.48 -1.42
N ALA A 54 -8.61 0.13 -2.27
CA ALA A 54 -8.50 0.08 -3.72
C ALA A 54 -8.77 1.48 -4.26
N ILE A 55 -7.81 2.05 -4.97
CA ILE A 55 -7.87 3.40 -5.56
C ILE A 55 -7.54 3.27 -7.02
N CYS A 56 -8.49 3.65 -7.87
CA CYS A 56 -8.27 3.77 -9.30
C CYS A 56 -7.95 5.23 -9.63
N THR A 57 -6.81 5.49 -10.27
CA THR A 57 -6.42 6.82 -10.75
C THR A 57 -6.31 6.83 -12.26
N TYR A 58 -7.04 7.73 -12.92
CA TYR A 58 -6.95 7.92 -14.37
C TYR A 58 -5.96 9.05 -14.65
N GLY A 59 -4.83 8.71 -15.28
CA GLY A 59 -3.96 9.71 -15.87
C GLY A 59 -4.51 10.16 -17.22
N ASN A 60 -4.20 11.39 -17.64
CA ASN A 60 -4.73 12.01 -18.86
C ASN A 60 -4.52 11.19 -20.15
N TRP A 61 -3.63 10.17 -20.18
CA TRP A 61 -3.26 9.47 -21.42
C TRP A 61 -2.87 7.98 -21.29
N ARG A 62 -2.97 7.32 -20.12
CA ARG A 62 -2.42 5.95 -19.94
C ARG A 62 -3.35 4.92 -19.27
N GLY A 63 -4.66 5.05 -19.45
CA GLY A 63 -5.63 4.15 -18.82
C GLY A 63 -5.67 4.29 -17.30
N GLY A 64 -6.58 3.56 -16.66
CA GLY A 64 -6.71 3.55 -15.21
C GLY A 64 -5.55 2.80 -14.56
N ARG A 65 -4.92 3.41 -13.54
CA ARG A 65 -3.89 2.78 -12.69
C ARG A 65 -4.48 2.42 -11.35
N MET A 66 -4.28 1.18 -10.95
CA MET A 66 -4.78 0.66 -9.70
C MET A 66 -3.71 0.73 -8.61
N HIS A 67 -4.10 1.36 -7.52
CA HIS A 67 -3.32 1.47 -6.30
C HIS A 67 -4.07 0.75 -5.18
N CYS A 68 -3.41 -0.24 -4.58
CA CYS A 68 -3.94 -1.01 -3.47
C CYS A 68 -3.13 -0.71 -2.20
N GLY A 69 -3.81 -0.49 -1.09
CA GLY A 69 -3.19 -0.11 0.17
C GLY A 69 -3.87 -0.75 1.37
N ASN A 70 -3.22 -0.65 2.52
CA ASN A 70 -3.81 -1.00 3.80
C ASN A 70 -4.53 0.21 4.38
N ARG A 71 -5.68 0.00 5.02
CA ARG A 71 -6.39 1.08 5.70
C ARG A 71 -5.68 1.28 7.04
N LEU A 72 -4.96 2.39 7.19
CA LEU A 72 -4.71 2.92 8.52
C LEU A 72 -6.01 3.58 8.98
N ASP A 73 -6.67 2.96 9.96
CA ASP A 73 -7.62 3.66 10.82
C ASP A 73 -6.82 4.41 11.90
#